data_AF-A0A528HFJ2-F1
#
_entry.id   AF-A0A528HFJ2-F1
#
_cell.length_a   1.000
_cell.length_b   1.000
_cell.length_c   1.000
_cell.angle_alpha   90.00
_cell.angle_beta   90.00
_cell.angle_gamma   90.00
#
_symmetry.space_group_name_H-M   'P 1'
#
loop_
_entity.id
_entity.type
_entity.pdbx_description
1 polymer ?
#
loop_
_entity_poly.entity_id
_entity_poly.type
_entity_poly.pdbx_seq_one_letter_code
_entity_poly.pdbx_strand_id
1 'polypeptide(L)'
;YLTGFLNERPLARLRADMKRLGLERADGHFDPEDHLGTLFEIMSGFAAKHFVVPAGEERDFFERHIAPWASRFFADLENAASARFYRAVGALGRIFIDIEAEGFAMEARPSS
;
A
#
# COMPACT_ATOMS: atom_id res chain seq x y z
N TYR A 1 -15.04 12.53 9.43
CA TYR A 1 -14.60 11.98 8.12
C TYR A 1 -14.66 10.46 8.21
N LEU A 2 -15.15 9.80 7.16
CA LEU A 2 -15.34 8.34 7.01
C LEU A 2 -16.54 7.72 7.74
N THR A 3 -17.73 8.01 7.21
CA THR A 3 -18.93 7.18 7.39
C THR A 3 -18.81 5.89 6.58
N GLY A 4 -18.46 4.78 7.24
CA GLY A 4 -18.97 3.40 7.10
C GLY A 4 -19.13 2.68 5.75
N PHE A 5 -19.39 3.36 4.64
CA PHE A 5 -19.80 2.75 3.37
C PHE A 5 -18.69 2.65 2.32
N LEU A 6 -17.55 3.33 2.51
CA LEU A 6 -16.42 3.28 1.57
C LEU A 6 -15.51 2.06 1.78
N ASN A 7 -15.53 1.44 2.96
CA ASN A 7 -14.50 0.46 3.38
C ASN A 7 -14.81 -1.00 3.07
N GLU A 8 -16.07 -1.41 2.89
CA GLU A 8 -16.36 -2.85 2.76
C GLU A 8 -15.80 -3.46 1.46
N ARG A 9 -15.89 -2.74 0.33
CA ARG A 9 -15.44 -3.26 -0.97
C ARG A 9 -13.92 -3.25 -1.13
N PRO A 10 -13.19 -2.17 -0.79
CA PRO A 10 -11.72 -2.18 -0.80
C PRO A 10 -11.14 -3.24 0.14
N LEU A 11 -11.65 -3.31 1.38
CA LEU A 11 -11.15 -4.27 2.37
C LEU A 11 -11.49 -5.72 1.99
N ALA A 12 -12.67 -5.98 1.44
CA ALA A 12 -13.01 -7.31 0.93
C ALA A 12 -12.12 -7.73 -0.24
N ARG A 13 -11.77 -6.79 -1.15
CA ARG A 13 -10.82 -7.04 -2.23
C ARG A 13 -9.42 -7.35 -1.70
N LEU A 14 -8.93 -6.56 -0.74
CA LEU A 14 -7.64 -6.81 -0.09
C LEU A 14 -7.61 -8.21 0.54
N ARG A 15 -8.64 -8.59 1.31
CA ARG A 15 -8.73 -9.93 1.90
C ARG A 15 -8.77 -11.05 0.85
N ALA A 16 -9.48 -10.83 -0.26
CA ALA A 16 -9.53 -11.80 -1.35
C ALA A 16 -8.16 -11.98 -2.02
N ASP A 17 -7.43 -10.89 -2.25
CA ASP A 17 -6.07 -10.95 -2.80
C ASP A 17 -5.07 -11.58 -1.82
N MET A 18 -5.10 -11.19 -0.54
CA MET A 18 -4.29 -11.83 0.50
C MET A 18 -4.52 -13.36 0.54
N LYS A 19 -5.79 -13.79 0.49
CA LYS A 19 -6.14 -15.22 0.45
C LYS A 19 -5.61 -15.90 -0.81
N ARG A 20 -5.72 -15.26 -1.98
CA ARG A 20 -5.17 -15.78 -3.25
C ARG A 20 -3.65 -15.94 -3.20
N LEU A 21 -2.98 -15.06 -2.47
CA LEU A 21 -1.53 -15.02 -2.34
C LEU A 21 -0.99 -15.83 -1.15
N GLY A 22 -1.86 -16.45 -0.35
CA GLY A 22 -1.46 -17.19 0.85
C GLY A 22 -0.89 -16.29 1.96
N LEU A 23 -1.26 -15.00 1.95
CA LEU A 23 -0.83 -14.04 2.96
C LEU A 23 -1.78 -14.11 4.16
N GLU A 24 -1.22 -14.38 5.33
CA GLU A 24 -1.94 -14.42 6.59
C GLU A 24 -1.46 -13.32 7.53
N ARG A 25 -2.34 -12.88 8.44
CA ARG A 25 -1.94 -11.93 9.48
C ARG A 25 -1.07 -12.63 10.50
N ALA A 26 -0.08 -11.90 11.01
CA ALA A 26 0.65 -12.33 12.19
C ALA A 26 -0.30 -12.41 13.40
N ASP A 27 -0.17 -13.48 14.18
CA ASP A 27 -0.94 -13.67 15.40
C ASP A 27 -0.76 -12.47 16.36
N GLY A 28 -1.87 -11.94 16.86
CA GLY A 28 -1.88 -10.82 17.82
C GLY A 28 -1.84 -9.41 17.21
N HIS A 29 -1.88 -9.27 15.88
CA HIS A 29 -2.02 -7.96 15.21
C HIS A 29 -3.50 -7.66 14.89
N PHE A 30 -4.07 -6.67 15.59
CA PHE A 30 -5.49 -6.30 15.49
C PHE A 30 -5.76 -5.04 14.65
N ASP A 31 -4.71 -4.41 14.09
CA ASP A 31 -4.93 -3.28 13.19
C ASP A 31 -5.72 -3.75 11.95
N PRO A 32 -6.66 -2.92 11.47
CA PRO A 32 -7.43 -3.26 10.29
C PRO A 32 -6.48 -3.36 9.09
N GLU A 33 -6.75 -4.30 8.19
CA GLU A 33 -5.82 -4.70 7.12
C GLU A 33 -5.53 -3.57 6.10
N ASP A 34 -6.37 -2.53 6.09
CA ASP A 34 -6.21 -1.31 5.30
C ASP A 34 -5.27 -0.28 5.95
N HIS A 35 -4.67 -0.60 7.10
CA HIS A 35 -3.63 0.24 7.68
C HIS A 35 -2.41 0.26 6.75
N LEU A 36 -1.92 1.48 6.44
CA LEU A 36 -0.81 1.67 5.50
C LEU A 36 0.44 0.86 5.89
N GLY A 37 0.69 0.69 7.19
CA GLY A 37 1.78 -0.13 7.69
C GLY A 37 1.68 -1.59 7.24
N THR A 38 0.49 -2.18 7.30
CA THR A 38 0.24 -3.57 6.87
C THR A 38 0.48 -3.74 5.37
N LEU A 39 0.03 -2.77 4.56
CA LEU A 39 0.25 -2.80 3.12
C LEU A 39 1.73 -2.67 2.76
N PHE A 40 2.48 -1.82 3.47
CA PHE A 40 3.93 -1.69 3.29
C PHE A 40 4.71 -2.90 3.78
N GLU A 41 4.25 -3.60 4.83
CA GLU A 41 4.83 -4.87 5.24
C GLU A 41 4.70 -5.93 4.14
N ILE A 42 3.52 -6.01 3.50
CA ILE A 42 3.29 -6.91 2.37
C ILE A 42 4.21 -6.55 1.18
N MET A 43 4.30 -5.27 0.82
CA MET A 43 5.22 -4.80 -0.23
C MET A 43 6.68 -5.13 0.07
N SER A 44 7.12 -4.92 1.33
CA SER A 44 8.45 -5.30 1.79
C SER A 44 8.71 -6.79 1.60
N GLY A 45 7.73 -7.64 1.90
CA GLY A 45 7.83 -9.08 1.66
C GLY A 45 7.89 -9.48 0.18
N PHE A 46 7.19 -8.75 -0.72
CA PHE A 46 7.36 -8.93 -2.16
C PHE A 46 8.77 -8.55 -2.62
N ALA A 47 9.24 -7.35 -2.27
CA ALA A 47 10.56 -6.84 -2.64
C ALA A 47 11.69 -7.74 -2.12
N ALA A 48 11.54 -8.28 -0.90
CA ALA A 48 12.47 -9.23 -0.29
C ALA A 48 12.35 -10.67 -0.82
N LYS A 49 11.38 -10.95 -1.70
CA LYS A 49 11.08 -12.29 -2.24
C LYS A 49 10.77 -13.32 -1.14
N HIS A 50 10.16 -12.87 -0.04
CA HIS A 50 9.69 -13.76 1.02
C HIS A 50 8.44 -14.55 0.60
N PHE A 51 7.71 -14.08 -0.41
CA PHE A 51 6.54 -14.74 -0.96
C PHE A 51 6.84 -15.31 -2.35
N VAL A 52 6.33 -16.53 -2.62
CA VAL A 52 6.38 -17.13 -3.95
C VAL A 52 5.14 -16.67 -4.72
N VAL A 53 5.28 -15.59 -5.48
CA VAL A 53 4.18 -14.97 -6.25
C VAL A 53 4.51 -14.87 -7.73
N PRO A 54 3.51 -14.82 -8.63
CA PRO A 54 3.74 -14.59 -10.05
C PRO A 54 4.47 -13.27 -10.31
N ALA A 55 5.18 -13.20 -11.45
CA ALA A 55 5.80 -11.95 -11.89
C ALA A 55 4.71 -10.87 -12.09
N GLY A 56 4.99 -9.64 -11.64
CA GLY A 56 4.06 -8.52 -11.70
C GLY A 56 3.07 -8.43 -10.53
N GLU A 57 3.06 -9.41 -9.61
CA GLU A 57 2.14 -9.38 -8.47
C GLU A 57 2.38 -8.18 -7.54
N GLU A 58 3.65 -7.83 -7.32
CA GLU A 58 4.03 -6.66 -6.51
C GLU A 58 3.41 -5.37 -7.07
N ARG A 59 3.56 -5.14 -8.38
CA ARG A 59 2.94 -4.03 -9.10
C ARG A 59 1.43 -4.06 -8.97
N ASP A 60 0.82 -5.19 -9.29
CA ASP A 60 -0.64 -5.32 -9.32
C ASP A 60 -1.24 -5.08 -7.92
N PHE A 61 -0.53 -5.48 -6.87
CA PHE A 61 -0.90 -5.18 -5.48
C PHE A 61 -0.78 -3.68 -5.17
N PHE A 62 0.35 -3.05 -5.52
CA PHE A 62 0.58 -1.61 -5.32
C PHE A 62 -0.50 -0.76 -6.02
N GLU A 63 -0.75 -1.02 -7.30
CA GLU A 63 -1.72 -0.27 -8.11
C GLU A 63 -3.14 -0.40 -7.59
N ARG A 64 -3.50 -1.58 -7.08
CA ARG A 64 -4.87 -1.87 -6.62
C ARG A 64 -5.13 -1.39 -5.20
N HIS A 65 -4.16 -1.53 -4.30
CA HIS A 65 -4.37 -1.38 -2.85
C HIS A 65 -3.70 -0.18 -2.22
N ILE A 66 -2.71 0.44 -2.88
CA ILE A 66 -1.91 1.55 -2.31
C ILE A 66 -2.06 2.82 -3.13
N ALA A 67 -1.69 2.77 -4.42
CA ALA A 67 -1.64 3.92 -5.32
C ALA A 67 -2.92 4.80 -5.34
N PRO A 68 -4.15 4.26 -5.28
CA PRO A 68 -5.37 5.07 -5.43
C PRO A 68 -5.58 6.12 -4.32
N TRP A 69 -4.92 5.98 -3.18
CA TRP A 69 -5.18 6.83 -2.01
C TRP A 69 -3.92 7.23 -1.23
N ALA A 70 -2.80 6.51 -1.36
CA ALA A 70 -1.61 6.74 -0.55
C ALA A 70 -1.01 8.15 -0.72
N SER A 71 -0.95 8.69 -1.95
CA SER A 71 -0.46 10.06 -2.16
C SER A 71 -1.30 11.10 -1.41
N ARG A 72 -2.62 10.93 -1.37
CA ARG A 72 -3.52 11.82 -0.63
C ARG A 72 -3.35 11.67 0.88
N PHE A 73 -3.20 10.44 1.36
CA PHE A 73 -2.92 10.16 2.77
C PHE A 73 -1.64 10.85 3.23
N PHE A 74 -0.55 10.73 2.46
CA PHE A 74 0.72 11.35 2.81
C PHE A 74 0.69 12.87 2.71
N ALA A 75 -0.05 13.44 1.76
CA ALA A 75 -0.30 14.88 1.70
C ALA A 75 -1.08 15.39 2.93
N ASP A 76 -2.07 14.63 3.42
CA ASP A 76 -2.80 14.97 4.64
C ASP A 76 -1.90 14.85 5.88
N LEU A 77 -1.03 13.84 5.92
CA LEU A 77 -0.04 13.65 6.98
C LEU A 77 1.01 14.77 7.00
N GLU A 78 1.45 15.23 5.83
CA GLU A 78 2.37 16.35 5.65
C GLU A 78 1.79 17.66 6.20
N ASN A 79 0.49 17.86 6.05
CA ASN A 79 -0.23 19.06 6.50
C ASN A 79 -0.80 18.95 7.93
N ALA A 80 -0.61 17.81 8.61
CA ALA A 80 -1.14 17.61 9.95
C ALA A 80 -0.49 18.58 10.97
N ALA A 81 -1.33 19.34 11.67
CA ALA A 81 -0.90 20.42 12.55
C ALA A 81 -0.14 19.96 13.81
N SER A 82 -0.34 18.72 14.27
CA SER A 82 0.00 18.29 15.63
C SER A 82 1.37 17.60 15.79
N ALA A 83 2.13 17.34 14.73
CA ALA A 83 3.41 16.63 14.87
C ALA A 83 4.45 17.00 13.81
N ARG A 84 5.48 17.76 14.22
CA ARG A 84 6.64 18.10 13.38
C ARG A 84 7.28 16.87 12.74
N PHE A 85 7.30 15.75 13.45
CA PHE A 85 7.82 14.47 12.98
C PHE A 85 7.00 13.91 11.80
N TYR A 86 5.68 13.80 11.95
CA TYR A 86 4.82 13.22 10.92
C TYR A 86 4.73 14.06 9.65
N ARG A 87 5.00 15.37 9.73
CA ARG A 87 5.11 16.19 8.51
C ARG A 87 6.24 15.72 7.59
N ALA A 88 7.40 15.40 8.16
CA ALA A 88 8.53 14.87 7.40
C ALA A 88 8.23 13.47 6.83
N VAL A 89 7.49 12.64 7.59
CA VAL A 89 7.01 11.33 7.11
C VAL A 89 6.03 11.49 5.96
N GLY A 90 5.13 12.47 6.03
CA GLY A 90 4.20 12.84 4.95
C GLY A 90 4.93 13.21 3.67
N ALA A 91 5.89 14.13 3.74
CA ALA A 91 6.69 14.53 2.58
C ALA A 91 7.47 13.36 1.97
N LEU A 92 8.14 12.56 2.81
CA LEU A 92 8.88 11.37 2.37
C LEU A 92 7.96 10.36 1.68
N GLY A 93 6.85 10.02 2.32
CA GLY A 93 5.91 9.04 1.80
C GLY A 93 5.25 9.47 0.50
N ARG A 94 4.92 10.76 0.34
CA ARG A 94 4.40 11.28 -0.93
C ARG A 94 5.40 11.09 -2.06
N ILE A 95 6.67 11.48 -1.85
CA ILE A 95 7.74 11.31 -2.84
C ILE A 95 7.96 9.82 -3.16
N PHE A 96 7.96 8.97 -2.13
CA PHE A 96 8.10 7.52 -2.31
C PHE A 96 6.99 6.95 -3.20
N ILE A 97 5.72 7.25 -2.92
CA ILE A 97 4.60 6.76 -3.74
C ILE A 97 4.69 7.26 -5.18
N ASP A 98 5.11 8.51 -5.41
CA ASP A 98 5.28 9.06 -6.76
C ASP A 98 6.37 8.29 -7.53
N ILE A 99 7.50 7.96 -6.88
CA ILE A 99 8.60 7.18 -7.48
C ILE A 99 8.16 5.76 -7.80
N GLU A 100 7.51 5.06 -6.85
CA GLU A 100 7.04 3.69 -7.04
C GLU A 100 6.01 3.63 -8.19
N ALA A 101 5.07 4.58 -8.25
CA ALA A 101 4.09 4.65 -9.33
C ALA A 101 4.74 4.84 -10.71
N GLU A 102 5.78 5.68 -10.80
CA GLU A 102 6.54 5.85 -12.04
C GLU A 102 7.33 4.57 -12.39
N GLY A 103 8.02 3.97 -11.42
CA GLY A 103 8.79 2.74 -11.59
C GLY A 103 7.93 1.60 -12.13
N PHE A 104 6.79 1.36 -11.50
CA PHE A 104 5.83 0.35 -11.94
C PHE A 104 5.23 0.63 -13.33
N ALA A 105 4.96 1.90 -13.65
CA ALA A 105 4.52 2.29 -14.98
C ALA A 105 5.59 2.05 -16.06
N MET A 106 6.87 2.17 -15.71
CA MET A 106 7.99 1.85 -16.61
C MET A 106 8.09 0.35 -16.86
N GLU A 107 7.95 -0.48 -15.83
CA GLU A 107 7.97 -1.95 -15.94
C GLU A 107 6.80 -2.51 -16.75
N ALA A 108 5.64 -1.86 -16.70
CA ALA A 108 4.46 -2.24 -17.48
C ALA A 108 4.63 -2.01 -18.99
N ARG A 109 5.59 -1.16 -19.41
CA ARG A 109 5.93 -1.00 -20.82
C ARG A 109 6.87 -2.14 -21.23
N PRO A 110 6.51 -2.99 -22.22
CA PRO A 110 7.41 -4.02 -22.69
C PRO A 110 8.70 -3.37 -23.18
N SER A 111 9.84 -3.81 -22.63
CA SER A 111 11.17 -3.47 -23.14
C SER A 111 11.23 -3.91 -24.61
N SER A 112 11.28 -2.94 -25.53
CA SER A 112 11.45 -3.17 -26.98
C SER A 112 12.74 -3.89 -27.31
#